data_AF-A0A928H882-F1
#
_entry.id   AF-A0A928H882-F1
#
_cell.length_a   1.000
_cell.length_b   1.000
_cell.length_c   1.000
_cell.angle_alpha   90.00
_cell.angle_beta   90.00
_cell.angle_gamma   90.00
#
_symmetry.space_group_name_H-M   'P 1'
#
loop_
_entity.id
_entity.type
_entity.pdbx_description
1 polymer ?
#
loop_
_entity_poly.entity_id
_entity_poly.type
_entity_poly.pdbx_seq_one_letter_code
_entity_poly.pdbx_strand_id
1 'polypeptide(L)' 'MDTVKGRTLVFTQKGADGYYVWRPNSERHLSGNVSPIGPDDWRRFICVENGTLKKEKAYTLKPGESHTLVRTIRWIK' A
#
# COMPACT_ATOMS: atom_id res chain seq x y z
N MET A 1 11.58 -2.25 8.14
CA MET A 1 12.48 -1.34 8.89
C MET A 1 13.05 -0.34 7.91
N ASP A 2 13.06 0.95 8.26
CA ASP A 2 13.75 2.02 7.53
C ASP A 2 15.05 2.30 8.29
N THR A 3 16.13 1.68 7.83
CA THR A 3 17.45 1.77 8.48
C THR A 3 18.08 3.15 8.30
N VAL A 4 17.76 3.85 7.21
CA VAL A 4 18.27 5.21 6.92
C VAL A 4 17.70 6.23 7.91
N LYS A 5 16.44 6.08 8.31
CA LYS A 5 15.79 6.97 9.29
C LYS A 5 15.74 6.40 10.70
N GLY A 6 16.32 5.22 10.94
CA GLY A 6 16.31 4.55 12.26
C GLY A 6 14.90 4.37 12.81
N ARG A 7 13.96 3.91 11.98
CA ARG A 7 12.55 3.76 12.39
C ARG A 7 11.91 2.48 11.86
N THR A 8 10.88 2.04 12.54
CA THR A 8 9.99 0.97 12.07
C THR A 8 8.54 1.45 12.04
N LEU A 9 7.88 1.22 10.91
CA LEU A 9 6.43 1.35 10.79
C LEU A 9 5.80 -0.03 10.94
N VAL A 10 4.85 -0.16 11.86
CA VAL A 10 4.05 -1.37 12.06
C VAL A 10 2.67 -1.15 11.49
N PHE A 11 2.27 -2.04 10.58
CA PHE A 11 0.97 -2.01 9.91
C PHE A 11 0.08 -3.11 10.50
N THR A 12 -1.14 -2.75 10.87
CA THR A 12 -2.19 -3.71 11.23
C THR A 12 -3.45 -3.40 10.46
N GLN A 13 -4.23 -4.42 10.11
CA GLN A 13 -5.44 -4.26 9.32
C GLN A 13 -6.60 -5.14 9.77
N LYS A 14 -7.82 -4.74 9.40
CA LYS A 14 -9.05 -5.53 9.48
C LYS A 14 -9.81 -5.38 8.17
N GLY A 15 -10.46 -6.45 7.70
CA GLY A 15 -11.25 -6.43 6.46
C GLY A 15 -10.43 -6.58 5.18
N ALA A 16 -9.17 -7.01 5.27
CA ALA A 16 -8.33 -7.36 4.13
C ALA A 16 -7.57 -8.65 4.44
N ASP A 17 -7.18 -9.41 3.42
CA ASP A 17 -6.51 -10.71 3.58
C ASP A 17 -4.99 -10.64 3.38
N GLY A 18 -4.47 -9.47 3.01
CA GLY A 18 -3.04 -9.23 2.94
C GLY A 18 -2.67 -7.79 2.58
N TYR A 19 -1.40 -7.62 2.26
CA TYR A 19 -0.81 -6.34 1.86
C TYR A 19 -0.19 -6.44 0.47
N TYR A 20 -0.48 -5.48 -0.38
CA TYR A 20 0.31 -5.22 -1.57
C TYR A 20 1.46 -4.29 -1.20
N VAL A 21 2.68 -4.70 -1.55
CA VAL A 21 3.89 -3.91 -1.34
C VAL A 21 4.41 -3.49 -2.69
N TRP A 22 4.41 -2.18 -2.96
CA TRP A 22 4.71 -1.66 -4.28
C TRP A 22 5.56 -0.39 -4.23
N ARG A 23 6.42 -0.23 -5.23
CA ARG A 23 7.14 1.01 -5.53
C ARG A 23 7.32 1.08 -7.05
N PRO A 24 7.30 2.28 -7.67
CA PRO A 24 7.71 2.40 -9.06
C PRO A 24 9.15 1.94 -9.23
N ASN A 25 9.49 1.42 -10.41
CA ASN A 25 10.87 1.34 -10.87
C ASN A 25 11.19 2.56 -11.76
N SER A 26 12.47 2.76 -12.07
CA SER A 26 12.91 3.88 -12.90
C SER A 26 12.23 3.91 -14.26
N GLU A 27 12.04 2.76 -14.91
CA GLU A 27 11.43 2.66 -16.24
C GLU A 27 9.96 3.10 -16.25
N ARG A 28 9.14 2.69 -15.28
CA ARG A 28 7.74 3.11 -15.15
C ARG A 28 7.59 4.58 -14.77
N HIS A 29 8.53 5.11 -14.00
CA HIS A 29 8.52 6.53 -13.65
C HIS A 29 8.89 7.40 -14.86
N LEU A 30 9.92 6.99 -15.61
CA LEU A 30 10.39 7.67 -16.81
C LEU A 30 9.38 7.60 -17.97
N SER A 31 8.43 6.66 -17.95
CA SER A 31 7.39 6.55 -18.97
C SER A 31 6.21 7.53 -18.77
N GLY A 32 6.27 8.44 -17.78
CA GLY A 32 5.23 9.46 -17.54
C GLY A 32 3.89 8.93 -17.01
N ASN A 33 3.79 7.62 -16.76
CA ASN A 33 2.56 6.95 -16.32
C ASN A 33 2.31 7.08 -14.80
N VAL A 34 3.18 7.81 -14.09
CA VAL A 34 3.13 8.00 -12.63
C VAL A 34 3.24 9.50 -12.30
N SER A 35 2.32 10.31 -12.83
CA SER A 35 2.13 11.71 -12.42
C SER A 35 1.23 11.71 -11.16
N PRO A 36 1.64 12.30 -10.01
CA PRO A 36 2.37 13.58 -9.88
C PRO A 36 3.57 13.51 -8.89
N ILE A 37 4.48 12.55 -9.03
CA ILE A 37 5.68 12.45 -8.18
C ILE A 37 6.93 12.94 -8.94
N GLY A 38 7.88 13.59 -8.26
CA GLY A 38 9.10 14.13 -8.87
C GLY A 38 10.05 13.04 -9.40
N PRO A 39 11.04 13.38 -10.26
CA PRO A 39 11.94 12.43 -10.94
C PRO A 39 12.60 11.36 -10.06
N ASP A 40 12.88 11.68 -8.80
CA ASP A 40 13.55 10.78 -7.84
C ASP A 40 12.67 10.41 -6.64
N ASP A 41 11.43 10.90 -6.56
CA ASP A 41 10.58 10.69 -5.40
C ASP A 41 10.21 9.21 -5.23
N TRP A 42 10.15 8.45 -6.32
CA TRP A 42 9.95 7.00 -6.29
C TRP A 42 10.95 6.26 -5.40
N ARG A 43 12.16 6.82 -5.19
CA ARG A 43 13.17 6.21 -4.31
C ARG A 43 12.85 6.38 -2.83
N ARG A 44 12.02 7.36 -2.48
CA ARG A 44 11.81 7.86 -1.11
C ARG A 44 10.51 7.38 -0.47
N PHE A 45 9.70 6.61 -1.19
CA PHE A 45 8.50 5.99 -0.64
C PHE A 45 8.37 4.52 -1.06
N ILE A 46 7.45 3.84 -0.38
CA ILE A 46 6.94 2.53 -0.73
C ILE A 46 5.46 2.52 -0.36
N CYS A 47 4.62 1.97 -1.22
CA CYS A 47 3.22 1.73 -0.92
C CYS A 47 3.08 0.40 -0.17
N VAL A 48 2.33 0.43 0.94
CA VAL A 48 1.86 -0.75 1.66
C VAL A 48 0.35 -0.62 1.76
N GLU A 49 -0.35 -1.36 0.90
CA GLU A 49 -1.77 -1.21 0.64
C GLU A 49 -2.53 -2.43 1.16
N ASN A 50 -3.65 -2.20 1.86
CA ASN A 50 -4.52 -3.28 2.29
C ASN A 50 -5.33 -3.73 1.08
N GLY A 51 -5.48 -5.02 0.88
CA GLY A 51 -6.35 -5.52 -0.18
C GLY A 51 -6.73 -6.97 -0.01
N THR A 52 -7.59 -7.40 -0.93
CA THR A 52 -7.83 -8.81 -1.18
C THR A 52 -6.83 -9.30 -2.23
N LEU A 53 -5.93 -10.19 -1.84
CA LEU A 53 -4.85 -10.73 -2.68
C LEU A 53 -5.33 -11.82 -3.64
N LYS A 54 -6.40 -12.52 -3.25
CA LYS A 54 -6.91 -13.69 -3.94
C LYS A 54 -8.28 -13.41 -4.53
N LYS A 55 -8.45 -13.67 -5.82
CA LYS A 55 -9.72 -13.42 -6.52
C LYS A 55 -10.88 -14.19 -5.88
N GLU A 56 -10.63 -15.41 -5.42
CA GLU A 56 -11.58 -16.27 -4.72
C GLU A 56 -12.01 -15.72 -3.35
N LYS A 57 -11.28 -14.76 -2.79
CA LYS A 57 -11.61 -14.06 -1.54
C LYS A 57 -12.23 -12.68 -1.79
N ALA A 58 -12.51 -12.34 -3.05
CA ALA A 58 -13.12 -11.06 -3.39
C ALA A 58 -14.52 -10.95 -2.77
N TYR A 59 -14.79 -9.80 -2.17
CA TYR A 59 -16.10 -9.51 -1.59
C TYR A 59 -17.12 -9.29 -2.70
N THR A 60 -18.25 -10.00 -2.64
CA THR A 60 -19.43 -9.73 -3.47
C THR A 60 -20.47 -9.05 -2.59
N LEU A 61 -20.77 -7.78 -2.86
CA LEU A 61 -21.74 -7.01 -2.10
C LEU A 61 -23.07 -6.93 -2.85
N LYS A 62 -24.18 -7.22 -2.15
CA LYS A 62 -25.54 -7.00 -2.64
C LYS A 62 -25.96 -5.54 -2.45
N PRO A 63 -27.03 -5.07 -3.11
CA PRO A 63 -27.58 -3.75 -2.86
C PRO A 63 -27.85 -3.51 -1.37
N GLY A 64 -27.28 -2.44 -0.82
CA GLY A 64 -27.38 -2.08 0.60
C GLY A 64 -26.32 -2.68 1.51
N GLU A 65 -25.49 -3.62 1.03
CA GLU A 65 -24.37 -4.16 1.82
C GLU A 65 -23.14 -3.25 1.75
N SER A 66 -22.28 -3.35 2.78
CA SER A 66 -21.03 -2.61 2.84
C SER A 66 -19.90 -3.52 3.33
N HIS A 67 -18.68 -3.21 2.88
CA HIS A 67 -17.46 -3.81 3.39
C HIS A 67 -16.57 -2.71 3.96
N THR A 68 -16.01 -2.94 5.14
CA THR A 68 -15.18 -1.94 5.82
C THR A 68 -13.74 -2.45 5.94
N LEU A 69 -12.81 -1.65 5.44
CA LEU A 69 -11.38 -1.83 5.65
C LEU A 69 -10.90 -0.86 6.71
N VAL A 70 -10.10 -1.36 7.66
CA VAL A 70 -9.45 -0.55 8.70
C VAL A 70 -7.96 -0.78 8.65
N ARG A 71 -7.17 0.30 8.69
CA ARG A 71 -5.71 0.27 8.81
C ARG A 71 -5.26 1.11 9.98
N THR A 72 -4.30 0.58 10.73
CA THR A 72 -3.54 1.34 11.72
C THR A 72 -2.07 1.31 11.34
N ILE A 73 -1.41 2.46 11.42
CA ILE A 73 0.03 2.60 11.21
C ILE A 73 0.60 3.13 12.51
N ARG A 74 1.56 2.41 13.09
CA ARG A 74 2.29 2.83 14.29
C ARG A 74 3.75 3.07 13.96
N TRP A 75 4.30 4.14 14.48
CA TRP A 75 5.72 4.44 14.39
C TRP A 75 6.39 3.98 15.68
N ILE A 76 7.39 3.10 15.55
CA ILE A 76 8.30 2.69 16.62
C ILE A 76 9.69 3.26 16.29
N LYS A 77 10.27 4.01 17.23
CA LYS A 77 11.67 4.45 17.18
C LYS A 77 12.55 3.37 17.80
#